data_AF-B1I641-F1
#
_entry.id   AF-B1I641-F1
#
_cell.length_a   1.000
_cell.length_b   1.000
_cell.length_c   1.000
_cell.angle_alpha   90.00
_cell.angle_beta   90.00
_cell.angle_gamma   90.00
#
_symmetry.space_group_name_H-M   'P 1'
#
loop_
_entity.id
_entity.type
_entity.pdbx_description
1 polymer ?
#
loop_
_entity_poly.entity_id
_entity_poly.type
_entity_poly.pdbx_seq_one_letter_code
_entity_poly.pdbx_strand_id
1 'polypeptide(L)'
;MKPHRRPVEIVYRSGYVLQTLGVLALFLAYDSARLDSILSVAGYFLIAAGVLISGWLLQVYMREVRIIVLVAAVAGIALQITGVVTGATHLVPLGLGFVFVGSCGLVGKEAYCFRFKEGWWLMPVLAVLTLALYIQHTVGHPTLAVQIVSAIALALFASFTIRKFKMPYYGGCGSEKE
;
A
#
# COMPACT_ATOMS: atom_id res chain seq x y z
N MET A 1 -9.47 5.30 22.96
CA MET A 1 -8.35 5.95 22.24
C MET A 1 -8.68 7.42 22.05
N LYS A 2 -7.73 8.35 22.31
CA LYS A 2 -7.97 9.77 22.01
C LYS A 2 -7.92 9.98 20.49
N PRO A 3 -8.91 10.65 19.88
CA PRO A 3 -8.87 10.95 18.47
C PRO A 3 -7.66 11.80 18.14
N HIS A 4 -7.09 11.60 16.94
CA HIS A 4 -6.05 12.48 16.43
C HIS A 4 -6.57 13.91 16.32
N ARG A 5 -5.69 14.89 16.54
CA ARG A 5 -5.99 16.27 16.16
C ARG A 5 -6.12 16.32 14.64
N ARG A 6 -7.05 17.12 14.11
CA ARG A 6 -7.29 17.31 12.65
C ARG A 6 -6.02 17.30 11.78
N PRO A 7 -4.94 18.07 12.07
CA PRO A 7 -3.74 18.05 11.22
C PRO A 7 -3.08 16.67 11.13
N VAL A 8 -3.04 15.91 12.23
CA VAL A 8 -2.44 14.58 12.26
C VAL A 8 -3.26 13.58 11.45
N GLU A 9 -4.59 13.72 11.48
CA GLU A 9 -5.46 12.85 10.69
C GLU A 9 -5.37 13.13 9.18
N ILE A 10 -5.18 14.40 8.77
CA ILE A 10 -4.93 14.75 7.36
C ILE A 10 -3.65 14.05 6.87
N VAL A 11 -2.57 14.11 7.65
CA VAL A 11 -1.31 13.45 7.32
C VAL A 11 -1.49 11.94 7.24
N TYR A 12 -2.21 11.33 8.19
CA TYR A 12 -2.54 9.91 8.15
C TYR A 12 -3.29 9.52 6.87
N ARG A 13 -4.30 10.31 6.46
CA ARG A 13 -5.10 10.07 5.25
C ARG A 13 -4.29 10.30 3.97
N SER A 14 -3.33 11.23 3.96
CA SER A 14 -2.47 11.47 2.80
C SER A 14 -1.62 10.25 2.43
N GLY A 15 -1.28 9.38 3.38
CA GLY A 15 -0.54 8.16 3.05
C GLY A 15 -1.33 7.18 2.16
N TYR A 16 -2.66 7.14 2.24
CA TYR A 16 -3.49 6.37 1.30
C TYR A 16 -3.53 7.01 -0.09
N VAL A 17 -3.49 8.35 -0.16
CA VAL A 17 -3.38 9.07 -1.45
C VAL A 17 -2.05 8.73 -2.12
N LEU A 18 -0.94 8.78 -1.35
CA LEU A 18 0.38 8.42 -1.85
C LEU A 18 0.43 6.97 -2.36
N GLN A 19 -0.16 6.03 -1.61
CA GLN A 19 -0.29 4.63 -2.08
C GLN A 19 -1.09 4.53 -3.38
N THR A 20 -2.22 5.24 -3.48
CA THR A 20 -3.04 5.25 -4.70
C THR A 20 -2.28 5.82 -5.90
N LEU A 21 -1.58 6.94 -5.72
CA LEU A 21 -0.75 7.55 -6.76
C LEU A 21 0.43 6.65 -7.15
N GLY A 22 1.02 5.96 -6.18
CA GLY A 22 2.10 5.02 -6.46
C GLY A 22 1.63 3.81 -7.25
N VAL A 23 0.44 3.26 -6.94
CA VAL A 23 -0.17 2.19 -7.76
C VAL A 23 -0.56 2.70 -9.14
N LEU A 24 -1.03 3.94 -9.27
CA LEU A 24 -1.27 4.58 -10.57
C LEU A 24 0.03 4.67 -11.40
N ALA A 25 1.13 5.07 -10.78
CA ALA A 25 2.43 5.13 -11.45
C ALA A 25 2.91 3.74 -11.91
N LEU A 26 2.69 2.70 -11.09
CA LEU A 26 2.97 1.31 -11.49
C LEU A 26 2.06 0.83 -12.63
N PHE A 27 0.79 1.21 -12.64
CA PHE A 27 -0.15 0.87 -13.71
C PHE A 27 0.25 1.52 -15.04
N LEU A 28 0.71 2.76 -15.01
CA LEU A 28 1.14 3.50 -16.20
C LEU A 28 2.54 3.10 -16.69
N ALA A 29 3.35 2.45 -15.84
CA ALA A 29 4.66 1.96 -16.23
C ALA A 29 4.53 0.73 -17.13
N TYR A 30 5.08 0.82 -18.35
CA TYR A 30 5.09 -0.29 -19.31
C TYR A 30 5.79 -1.54 -18.74
N ASP A 31 6.93 -1.35 -18.07
CA ASP A 31 7.62 -2.38 -17.29
C ASP A 31 7.70 -1.97 -15.81
N SER A 32 6.67 -2.31 -15.05
CA SER A 32 6.54 -1.98 -13.64
C SER A 32 7.34 -2.87 -12.70
N ALA A 33 7.91 -3.98 -13.19
CA ALA A 33 8.71 -4.89 -12.38
C ALA A 33 10.19 -4.48 -12.30
N ARG A 34 10.65 -3.60 -13.20
CA ARG A 34 12.03 -3.08 -13.25
C ARG A 34 12.06 -1.60 -12.88
N LEU A 35 13.18 -1.13 -12.30
CA LEU A 35 13.39 0.29 -11.97
C LEU A 35 13.88 1.14 -13.15
N ASP A 36 13.77 0.64 -14.39
CA ASP A 36 14.30 1.36 -15.56
C ASP A 36 13.45 2.60 -15.91
N SER A 37 12.17 2.59 -15.53
CA SER A 37 11.25 3.70 -15.76
C SER A 37 11.16 4.62 -14.54
N ILE A 38 11.17 5.93 -14.77
CA ILE A 38 10.89 6.93 -13.72
C ILE A 38 9.53 6.66 -13.05
N LEU A 39 8.54 6.18 -13.81
CA LEU A 39 7.21 5.86 -13.27
C LEU A 39 7.23 4.65 -12.34
N SER A 40 8.02 3.61 -12.65
CA SER A 40 8.15 2.48 -11.73
C SER A 40 8.85 2.94 -10.46
N VAL A 41 10.02 3.59 -10.54
CA VAL A 41 10.73 4.12 -9.37
C VAL A 41 9.82 4.99 -8.49
N ALA A 42 9.11 5.94 -9.09
CA ALA A 42 8.15 6.79 -8.39
C ALA A 42 7.03 5.96 -7.73
N GLY A 43 6.52 4.94 -8.41
CA GLY A 43 5.51 4.03 -7.90
C GLY A 43 5.93 3.31 -6.62
N TYR A 44 7.10 2.66 -6.62
CA TYR A 44 7.63 1.96 -5.43
C TYR A 44 7.84 2.93 -4.27
N PHE A 45 8.44 4.09 -4.54
CA PHE A 45 8.71 5.10 -3.52
C PHE A 45 7.44 5.69 -2.91
N LEU A 46 6.45 6.05 -3.73
CA LEU A 46 5.17 6.62 -3.27
C LEU A 46 4.38 5.62 -2.43
N ILE A 47 4.36 4.34 -2.82
CA ILE A 47 3.71 3.29 -2.02
C ILE A 47 4.42 3.15 -0.68
N ALA A 48 5.75 3.01 -0.68
CA ALA A 48 6.54 2.85 0.54
C ALA A 48 6.38 4.05 1.50
N ALA A 49 6.49 5.27 0.99
CA ALA A 49 6.31 6.50 1.77
C ALA A 49 4.88 6.59 2.31
N GLY A 50 3.87 6.26 1.50
CA GLY A 50 2.48 6.27 1.91
C GLY A 50 2.19 5.27 3.03
N VAL A 51 2.73 4.05 2.95
CA VAL A 51 2.60 3.03 4.02
C VAL A 51 3.33 3.47 5.28
N LEU A 52 4.53 4.06 5.18
CA LEU A 52 5.27 4.56 6.35
C LEU A 52 4.52 5.69 7.06
N ILE A 53 4.03 6.69 6.31
CA ILE A 53 3.31 7.83 6.88
C ILE A 53 2.04 7.37 7.60
N SER A 54 1.20 6.57 6.92
CA SER A 54 -0.02 6.04 7.52
C SER A 54 0.28 5.07 8.67
N GLY A 55 1.31 4.20 8.54
CA GLY A 55 1.74 3.24 9.56
C GLY A 55 2.29 3.91 10.82
N TRP A 56 3.06 4.98 10.65
CA TRP A 56 3.59 5.74 11.77
C TRP A 56 2.47 6.40 12.57
N LEU A 57 1.46 6.93 11.90
CA LEU A 57 0.32 7.60 12.53
C LEU A 57 -0.84 6.65 12.88
N LEU A 58 -0.66 5.35 12.64
CA LEU A 58 -1.69 4.35 12.83
C LEU A 58 -2.09 4.22 14.32
N GLN A 59 -3.34 4.55 14.61
CA GLN A 59 -3.94 4.31 15.92
C GLN A 59 -4.58 2.92 15.96
N VAL A 60 -3.87 1.88 16.39
CA VAL A 60 -4.44 0.54 16.63
C VAL A 60 -4.45 0.23 18.12
N TYR A 61 -5.53 -0.37 18.60
CA TYR A 61 -5.63 -0.88 19.98
C TYR A 61 -4.51 -1.88 20.29
N MET A 62 -4.22 -2.79 19.35
CA MET A 62 -3.12 -3.75 19.45
C MET A 62 -1.83 -3.15 18.92
N ARG A 63 -0.86 -2.92 19.81
CA ARG A 63 0.48 -2.38 19.47
C ARG A 63 1.22 -3.29 18.49
N GLU A 64 1.00 -4.60 18.57
CA GLU A 64 1.63 -5.61 17.72
C GLU A 64 1.32 -5.38 16.23
N VAL A 65 0.08 -5.07 15.89
CA VAL A 65 -0.32 -4.80 14.49
C VAL A 65 0.44 -3.59 13.93
N ARG A 66 0.60 -2.53 14.73
CA ARG A 66 1.37 -1.35 14.32
C ARG A 66 2.85 -1.69 14.10
N ILE A 67 3.43 -2.53 14.97
CA ILE A 67 4.82 -2.98 14.83
C ILE A 67 4.97 -3.80 13.55
N ILE A 68 4.07 -4.75 13.28
CA ILE A 68 4.11 -5.57 12.07
C ILE A 68 4.05 -4.70 10.81
N VAL A 69 3.14 -3.71 10.77
CA VAL A 69 3.02 -2.79 9.64
C VAL A 69 4.31 -2.01 9.40
N LEU A 70 4.90 -1.45 10.46
CA LEU A 70 6.13 -0.66 10.37
C LEU A 70 7.34 -1.51 10.01
N VAL A 71 7.50 -2.69 10.65
CA VAL A 71 8.59 -3.62 10.37
C VAL A 71 8.50 -4.12 8.93
N ALA A 72 7.31 -4.48 8.44
CA ALA A 72 7.12 -4.91 7.07
C ALA A 72 7.45 -3.79 6.07
N ALA A 73 7.01 -2.55 6.34
CA ALA A 73 7.34 -1.41 5.48
C ALA A 73 8.85 -1.12 5.45
N VAL A 74 9.51 -1.08 6.62
CA VAL A 74 10.95 -0.82 6.72
C VAL A 74 11.77 -1.97 6.10
N ALA A 75 11.39 -3.22 6.35
CA ALA A 75 12.04 -4.39 5.74
C ALA A 75 11.89 -4.38 4.21
N GLY A 76 10.70 -4.04 3.72
CA GLY A 76 10.45 -3.91 2.28
C GLY A 76 11.31 -2.84 1.62
N ILE A 77 11.44 -1.67 2.25
CA ILE A 77 12.33 -0.59 1.79
C ILE A 77 13.79 -1.04 1.83
N ALA A 78 14.23 -1.68 2.91
CA ALA A 78 15.58 -2.19 3.03
C ALA A 78 15.90 -3.21 1.92
N LEU A 79 14.96 -4.10 1.60
CA LEU A 79 15.10 -5.05 0.48
C LEU A 79 15.18 -4.35 -0.88
N GLN A 80 14.36 -3.33 -1.11
CA GLN A 80 14.42 -2.54 -2.35
C GLN A 80 15.78 -1.84 -2.50
N ILE A 81 16.26 -1.16 -1.45
CA ILE A 81 17.57 -0.49 -1.45
C ILE A 81 18.69 -1.51 -1.66
N THR A 82 18.64 -2.65 -0.96
CA THR A 82 19.63 -3.71 -1.10
C THR A 82 19.65 -4.25 -2.53
N GLY A 83 18.48 -4.46 -3.15
CA GLY A 83 18.36 -4.92 -4.53
C GLY A 83 18.98 -3.94 -5.53
N VAL A 84 18.80 -2.64 -5.31
CA VAL A 84 19.40 -1.59 -6.15
C VAL A 84 20.91 -1.52 -5.96
N VAL A 85 21.41 -1.58 -4.72
CA VAL A 85 22.85 -1.42 -4.42
C VAL A 85 23.66 -2.65 -4.82
N THR A 86 23.13 -3.86 -4.60
CA THR A 86 23.85 -5.12 -4.88
C THR A 86 23.64 -5.63 -6.31
N GLY A 87 22.73 -5.02 -7.07
CA GLY A 87 22.32 -5.50 -8.39
C GLY A 87 21.39 -6.72 -8.35
N ALA A 88 21.00 -7.20 -7.16
CA ALA A 88 20.02 -8.27 -6.97
C ALA A 88 18.59 -7.75 -7.22
N THR A 89 18.26 -7.48 -8.48
CA THR A 89 17.02 -6.80 -8.90
C THR A 89 15.73 -7.53 -8.52
N HIS A 90 15.78 -8.85 -8.27
CA HIS A 90 14.65 -9.63 -7.77
C HIS A 90 14.19 -9.24 -6.35
N LEU A 91 15.08 -8.61 -5.57
CA LEU A 91 14.75 -8.12 -4.22
C LEU A 91 13.81 -6.91 -4.25
N VAL A 92 13.69 -6.23 -5.40
CA VAL A 92 12.84 -5.05 -5.56
C VAL A 92 11.35 -5.41 -5.51
N PRO A 93 10.81 -6.29 -6.39
CA PRO A 93 9.41 -6.70 -6.30
C PRO A 93 9.12 -7.45 -5.00
N LEU A 94 10.10 -8.21 -4.48
CA LEU A 94 10.00 -8.85 -3.16
C LEU A 94 9.82 -7.82 -2.04
N GLY A 95 10.64 -6.77 -2.04
CA GLY A 95 10.56 -5.69 -1.07
C GLY A 95 9.23 -4.92 -1.15
N LEU A 96 8.70 -4.70 -2.35
CA LEU A 96 7.35 -4.14 -2.51
C LEU A 96 6.26 -5.05 -1.92
N GLY A 97 6.42 -6.38 -2.03
CA GLY A 97 5.55 -7.34 -1.34
C GLY A 97 5.49 -7.11 0.16
N PHE A 98 6.64 -6.91 0.81
CA PHE A 98 6.70 -6.56 2.23
C PHE A 98 6.03 -5.22 2.54
N VAL A 99 6.21 -4.20 1.68
CA VAL A 99 5.49 -2.92 1.82
C VAL A 99 3.97 -3.14 1.70
N PHE A 100 3.52 -4.01 0.80
CA PHE A 100 2.10 -4.35 0.66
C PHE A 100 1.54 -5.10 1.87
N VAL A 101 2.31 -5.90 2.59
CA VAL A 101 1.90 -6.44 3.90
C VAL A 101 1.56 -5.31 4.87
N GLY A 102 2.39 -4.26 4.91
CA GLY A 102 2.11 -3.06 5.69
C GLY A 102 0.81 -2.37 5.26
N SER A 103 0.61 -2.20 3.95
CA SER A 103 -0.65 -1.68 3.38
C SER A 103 -1.87 -2.53 3.79
N CYS A 104 -1.77 -3.86 3.70
CA CYS A 104 -2.84 -4.77 4.12
C CYS A 104 -3.19 -4.59 5.60
N GLY A 105 -2.21 -4.39 6.48
CA GLY A 105 -2.47 -4.11 7.89
C GLY A 105 -3.20 -2.77 8.11
N LEU A 106 -2.82 -1.73 7.36
CA LEU A 106 -3.50 -0.43 7.39
C LEU A 106 -4.95 -0.55 6.94
N VAL A 107 -5.16 -1.17 5.78
CA VAL A 107 -6.46 -1.26 5.13
C VAL A 107 -7.35 -2.27 5.85
N GLY A 108 -6.80 -3.35 6.41
CA GLY A 108 -7.53 -4.34 7.20
C GLY A 108 -8.10 -3.79 8.49
N LYS A 109 -7.34 -2.94 9.19
CA LYS A 109 -7.86 -2.20 10.36
C LYS A 109 -9.07 -1.34 9.95
N GLU A 110 -8.98 -0.63 8.84
CA GLU A 110 -10.05 0.24 8.34
C GLU A 110 -11.26 -0.57 7.86
N ALA A 111 -11.03 -1.71 7.20
CA ALA A 111 -12.07 -2.64 6.79
C ALA A 111 -12.82 -3.25 7.98
N TYR A 112 -12.10 -3.56 9.07
CA TYR A 112 -12.68 -4.06 10.32
C TYR A 112 -13.47 -2.97 11.05
N CYS A 113 -12.89 -1.79 11.27
CA CYS A 113 -13.50 -0.72 12.04
C CYS A 113 -14.69 -0.04 11.34
N PHE A 114 -14.62 0.13 10.02
CA PHE A 114 -15.60 0.92 9.25
C PHE A 114 -16.38 0.08 8.23
N ARG A 115 -16.24 -1.25 8.28
CA ARG A 115 -16.92 -2.21 7.39
C ARG A 115 -16.72 -1.91 5.89
N PHE A 116 -15.57 -1.38 5.52
CA PHE A 116 -15.21 -1.17 4.12
C PHE A 116 -14.91 -2.49 3.42
N LYS A 117 -15.80 -2.90 2.52
CA LYS A 117 -15.63 -4.12 1.70
C LYS A 117 -14.41 -4.01 0.78
N GLU A 118 -14.08 -2.81 0.30
CA GLU A 118 -12.92 -2.55 -0.55
C GLU A 118 -11.64 -3.00 0.12
N GLY A 119 -11.52 -2.78 1.44
CA GLY A 119 -10.31 -3.13 2.16
C GLY A 119 -10.12 -4.64 2.33
N TRP A 120 -11.20 -5.40 2.39
CA TRP A 120 -11.15 -6.87 2.37
C TRP A 120 -10.70 -7.42 1.03
N TRP A 121 -11.16 -6.84 -0.07
CA TRP A 121 -10.75 -7.23 -1.43
C TRP A 121 -9.34 -6.75 -1.79
N LEU A 122 -8.89 -5.64 -1.20
CA LEU A 122 -7.57 -5.10 -1.48
C LEU A 122 -6.46 -6.06 -1.02
N MET A 123 -6.62 -6.74 0.12
CA MET A 123 -5.60 -7.65 0.66
C MET A 123 -5.20 -8.79 -0.31
N PRO A 124 -6.14 -9.61 -0.83
CA PRO A 124 -5.79 -10.65 -1.79
C PRO A 124 -5.30 -10.05 -3.12
N VAL A 125 -5.84 -8.90 -3.55
CA VAL A 125 -5.39 -8.23 -4.79
C VAL A 125 -3.92 -7.79 -4.68
N LEU A 126 -3.49 -7.26 -3.54
CA LEU A 126 -2.08 -6.86 -3.33
C LEU A 126 -1.15 -8.06 -3.25
N ALA A 127 -1.60 -9.17 -2.67
CA ALA A 127 -0.83 -10.42 -2.68
C ALA A 127 -0.65 -10.93 -4.12
N VAL A 128 -1.72 -10.96 -4.91
CA VAL A 128 -1.65 -11.34 -6.34
C VAL A 128 -0.81 -10.36 -7.14
N LEU A 129 -0.89 -9.05 -6.86
CA LEU A 129 -0.07 -8.04 -7.54
C LEU A 129 1.43 -8.25 -7.27
N THR A 130 1.79 -8.56 -6.02
CA THR A 130 3.17 -8.90 -5.64
C THR A 130 3.68 -10.08 -6.46
N LEU A 131 2.88 -11.15 -6.53
CA LEU A 131 3.23 -12.35 -7.27
C LEU A 131 3.36 -12.04 -8.78
N ALA A 132 2.43 -11.29 -9.34
CA ALA A 132 2.46 -10.90 -10.75
C ALA A 132 3.72 -10.06 -11.08
N LEU A 133 4.09 -9.11 -10.22
CA LEU A 133 5.31 -8.30 -10.38
C LEU A 133 6.57 -9.16 -10.27
N TYR A 134 6.59 -10.11 -9.34
CA TYR A 134 7.70 -11.06 -9.20
C TYR A 134 7.85 -11.95 -10.44
N ILE A 135 6.74 -12.49 -10.96
CA ILE A 135 6.74 -13.29 -12.19
C ILE A 135 7.20 -12.45 -13.37
N GLN A 136 6.66 -11.25 -13.56
CA GLN A 136 7.10 -10.33 -14.63
C GLN A 136 8.61 -10.06 -14.55
N HIS A 137 9.15 -9.87 -13.34
CA HIS A 137 10.58 -9.70 -13.14
C HIS A 137 11.38 -10.92 -13.65
N THR A 138 10.97 -12.14 -13.29
CA THR A 138 11.65 -13.39 -13.69
C THR A 138 11.54 -13.69 -15.18
N VAL A 139 10.40 -13.37 -15.79
CA VAL A 139 10.10 -13.63 -17.20
C VAL A 139 10.76 -12.59 -18.10
N GLY A 140 10.96 -11.37 -17.61
CA GLY A 140 11.72 -10.32 -18.28
C GLY A 140 10.99 -9.61 -19.42
N HIS A 141 9.69 -9.83 -19.57
CA HIS A 141 8.82 -9.10 -20.48
C HIS A 141 7.54 -8.65 -19.74
N PRO A 142 6.93 -7.52 -20.15
CA PRO A 142 5.69 -7.05 -19.54
C PRO A 142 4.59 -8.11 -19.67
N THR A 143 3.76 -8.23 -18.63
CA THR A 143 2.67 -9.20 -18.58
C THR A 143 1.33 -8.51 -18.47
N LEU A 144 0.34 -9.00 -19.23
CA LEU A 144 -1.06 -8.54 -19.12
C LEU A 144 -1.61 -8.73 -17.70
N ALA A 145 -1.15 -9.77 -16.99
CA ALA A 145 -1.53 -10.05 -15.62
C ALA A 145 -1.20 -8.86 -14.69
N VAL A 146 0.01 -8.28 -14.78
CA VAL A 146 0.37 -7.13 -13.96
C VAL A 146 -0.49 -5.91 -14.28
N GLN A 147 -0.80 -5.65 -15.56
CA GLN A 147 -1.68 -4.53 -15.93
C GLN A 147 -3.10 -4.70 -15.39
N ILE A 148 -3.68 -5.89 -15.54
CA ILE A 148 -5.05 -6.18 -15.06
C ILE A 148 -5.10 -6.06 -13.53
N VAL A 149 -4.15 -6.69 -12.83
CA VAL A 149 -4.15 -6.70 -11.36
C VAL A 149 -3.84 -5.32 -10.80
N SER A 150 -2.92 -4.55 -11.40
CA SER A 150 -2.66 -3.17 -10.99
C SER A 150 -3.84 -2.24 -11.27
N ALA A 151 -4.60 -2.43 -12.36
CA ALA A 151 -5.84 -1.70 -12.61
C ALA A 151 -6.90 -1.96 -11.52
N ILE A 152 -7.07 -3.24 -11.12
CA ILE A 152 -7.98 -3.62 -10.04
C ILE A 152 -7.51 -3.02 -8.71
N ALA A 153 -6.21 -3.13 -8.40
CA ALA A 153 -5.63 -2.55 -7.19
C ALA A 153 -5.83 -1.03 -7.15
N LEU A 154 -5.62 -0.34 -8.28
CA LEU A 154 -5.83 1.10 -8.41
C LEU A 154 -7.29 1.49 -8.17
N ALA A 155 -8.24 0.78 -8.79
CA ALA A 155 -9.66 1.04 -8.61
C ALA A 155 -10.09 0.87 -7.15
N LEU A 156 -9.61 -0.19 -6.48
CA LEU A 156 -9.89 -0.44 -5.07
C LEU A 156 -9.25 0.61 -4.16
N PHE A 157 -7.98 0.96 -4.37
CA PHE A 157 -7.30 2.00 -3.60
C PHE A 157 -7.94 3.37 -3.78
N ALA A 158 -8.31 3.74 -5.01
CA ALA A 158 -8.99 5.00 -5.29
C ALA A 158 -10.36 5.05 -4.60
N SER A 159 -11.17 3.99 -4.74
CA SER A 159 -12.46 3.87 -4.07
C SER A 159 -12.33 3.97 -2.55
N PHE A 160 -11.39 3.22 -1.98
CA PHE A 160 -11.08 3.23 -0.55
C PHE A 160 -10.66 4.62 -0.05
N THR A 161 -9.72 5.26 -0.77
CA THR A 161 -9.22 6.60 -0.41
C THR A 161 -10.33 7.64 -0.47
N ILE A 162 -11.14 7.67 -1.54
CA ILE A 162 -12.28 8.59 -1.66
C ILE A 162 -13.25 8.41 -0.50
N ARG A 163 -13.61 7.17 -0.17
CA ARG A 163 -14.50 6.87 0.97
C ARG A 163 -13.89 7.31 2.30
N LYS A 164 -12.59 7.06 2.50
CA LYS A 164 -11.89 7.46 3.71
C LYS A 164 -11.88 8.99 3.88
N PHE A 165 -11.69 9.75 2.80
CA PHE A 165 -11.75 11.22 2.85
C PHE A 165 -13.14 11.77 3.13
N LYS A 166 -14.19 11.11 2.62
CA LYS A 166 -15.59 11.49 2.89
C LYS A 166 -16.03 11.22 4.32
N MET A 167 -15.34 10.35 5.07
CA MET A 167 -15.68 10.06 6.45
C MET A 167 -15.33 11.22 7.40
N PRO A 168 -16.21 11.54 8.37
CA PRO A 168 -15.92 12.52 9.40
C PRO A 168 -14.76 12.07 10.29
N TYR A 169 -13.97 13.03 10.78
CA TYR A 169 -12.75 12.83 11.57
C TYR A 169 -12.96 12.08 12.91
N TYR A 170 -14.22 11.97 13.37
CA TYR A 170 -14.57 11.38 14.67
C TYR A 170 -15.46 10.14 14.55
N GLY A 171 -15.32 9.36 13.48
CA GLY A 171 -15.94 8.03 13.42
C GLY A 171 -15.27 7.09 14.41
N GLY A 172 -15.89 6.83 15.57
CA GLY A 172 -15.45 5.78 16.48
C GLY A 172 -15.47 4.42 15.79
N CYS A 173 -14.45 3.59 16.03
CA CYS A 173 -14.48 2.18 15.62
C CYS A 173 -15.62 1.49 16.38
N GLY A 174 -16.68 1.08 15.68
CA GLY A 174 -17.88 0.52 16.31
C GLY A 174 -18.96 1.52 16.73
N SER A 175 -18.92 2.78 16.27
CA SER A 175 -20.10 3.66 16.36
C SER A 175 -21.16 3.12 15.40
N GLU A 176 -22.02 2.25 15.90
CA GLU A 176 -23.32 1.96 15.31
C GLU A 176 -23.96 3.29 14.91
N LYS A 177 -24.25 3.45 13.62
CA LYS A 177 -25.38 4.28 13.24
C LYS A 177 -26.60 3.40 13.54
N GLU A 178 -27.10 3.49 14.76
CA GLU A 178 -28.54 3.34 14.99
C GLU A 178 -29.28 4.45 14.25
#